data_AF-A0A920WML3-F1
#
_entry.id   AF-A0A920WML3-F1
#
_cell.length_a   1.000
_cell.length_b   1.000
_cell.length_c   1.000
_cell.angle_alpha   90.00
_cell.angle_beta   90.00
_cell.angle_gamma   90.00
#
_symmetry.space_group_name_H-M   'P 1'
#
loop_
_entity.id
_entity.type
_entity.pdbx_description
1 polymer ?
#
loop_
_entity_poly.entity_id
_entity_poly.type
_entity_poly.pdbx_seq_one_letter_code
_entity_poly.pdbx_strand_id
1 'polypeptide(L)'
;MNALEAFGQEMGLAFQAVDDVLGIWGDPTVTGKAAGNDLRERKKSLPVALVLNAGDSAADELRAVYAGDGDLSDADVARAAALIEEAGGRDRTVVEARQHLDTALDTLGGVDLVETVVVELAGLACFVADRDF
;
A
#
# COMPACT_ATOMS: atom_id res chain seq x y z
N MET A 1 -13.13 -6.66 20.90
CA MET A 1 -12.11 -7.13 19.96
C MET A 1 -11.16 -8.04 20.73
N ASN A 2 -10.94 -9.27 20.29
CA ASN A 2 -9.90 -10.13 20.88
C ASN A 2 -8.55 -9.93 20.15
N ALA A 3 -7.45 -10.46 20.68
CA ALA A 3 -6.13 -10.24 20.10
C ALA A 3 -5.98 -10.77 18.67
N LEU A 4 -6.62 -11.90 18.34
CA LEU A 4 -6.58 -12.47 16.99
C LEU A 4 -7.37 -11.62 15.99
N GLU A 5 -8.47 -11.02 16.42
CA GLU A 5 -9.26 -10.07 15.64
C GLU A 5 -8.46 -8.78 15.37
N ALA A 6 -7.78 -8.25 16.40
CA ALA A 6 -6.90 -7.09 16.25
C ALA A 6 -5.71 -7.41 15.34
N PHE A 7 -5.04 -8.55 15.53
CA PHE A 7 -3.97 -9.03 14.65
C PHE A 7 -4.44 -9.09 13.19
N GLY A 8 -5.58 -9.74 12.93
CA GLY A 8 -6.11 -9.88 11.57
C GLY A 8 -6.48 -8.54 10.93
N GLN A 9 -7.01 -7.60 11.72
CA GLN A 9 -7.33 -6.25 11.24
C GLN A 9 -6.08 -5.49 10.82
N GLU A 10 -5.07 -5.44 11.69
CA GLU A 10 -3.80 -4.74 11.41
C GLU A 10 -3.04 -5.40 10.24
N MET A 11 -3.01 -6.73 10.20
CA MET A 11 -2.48 -7.48 9.06
C MET A 11 -3.18 -7.15 7.73
N GLY A 12 -4.51 -7.01 7.76
CA GLY A 12 -5.28 -6.65 6.56
C GLY A 12 -4.95 -5.25 6.06
N LEU A 13 -4.76 -4.29 6.96
CA LEU A 13 -4.38 -2.92 6.62
C LEU A 13 -2.96 -2.87 6.03
N ALA A 14 -2.00 -3.56 6.66
CA ALA A 14 -0.66 -3.71 6.13
C ALA A 14 -0.64 -4.33 4.72
N PHE A 15 -1.38 -5.43 4.54
CA PHE A 15 -1.48 -6.11 3.25
C PHE A 15 -2.03 -5.19 2.16
N GLN A 16 -3.10 -4.45 2.45
CA GLN A 16 -3.70 -3.55 1.47
C GLN A 16 -2.77 -2.38 1.12
N ALA A 17 -2.03 -1.84 2.10
CA ALA A 17 -1.04 -0.78 1.84
C ALA A 17 0.10 -1.28 0.93
N VAL A 18 0.60 -2.50 1.14
CA VAL A 18 1.59 -3.13 0.24
C VAL A 18 0.98 -3.38 -1.15
N ASP A 19 -0.24 -3.89 -1.22
CA ASP A 19 -0.95 -4.13 -2.49
C ASP A 19 -1.14 -2.83 -3.30
N ASP A 20 -1.47 -1.73 -2.62
CA ASP A 20 -1.62 -0.41 -3.23
C ASP A 20 -0.30 0.15 -3.78
N VAL A 21 0.85 -0.16 -3.14
CA VAL A 21 2.18 0.14 -3.71
C VAL A 21 2.44 -0.71 -4.94
N LEU A 22 2.20 -2.02 -4.87
CA LEU A 22 2.42 -2.94 -5.99
C LEU A 22 1.51 -2.65 -7.18
N GLY A 23 0.29 -2.14 -6.95
CA GLY A 23 -0.64 -1.73 -8.00
C GLY A 23 -0.13 -0.57 -8.86
N ILE A 24 0.83 0.21 -8.35
CA ILE A 24 1.44 1.34 -9.06
C ILE A 24 2.86 1.00 -9.53
N TRP A 25 3.72 0.46 -8.65
CA TRP A 25 5.15 0.27 -8.95
C TRP A 25 5.59 -1.19 -9.08
N GLY A 26 4.70 -2.16 -8.84
CA GLY A 26 5.09 -3.57 -8.78
C GLY A 26 5.58 -4.13 -10.12
N ASP A 27 6.57 -5.03 -10.05
CA ASP A 27 7.11 -5.74 -11.20
C ASP A 27 6.00 -6.60 -11.88
N PRO A 28 5.73 -6.44 -13.18
CA PRO A 28 4.76 -7.27 -13.90
C PRO A 28 4.99 -8.78 -13.82
N THR A 29 6.24 -9.22 -13.65
CA THR A 29 6.57 -10.64 -13.48
C THR A 29 6.11 -11.21 -12.14
N VAL A 30 5.92 -10.36 -11.14
CA VAL A 30 5.44 -10.71 -9.79
C VAL A 30 3.93 -10.48 -9.67
N THR A 31 3.43 -9.35 -10.19
CA THR A 31 2.02 -8.95 -10.05
C THR A 31 1.10 -9.55 -11.11
N GLY A 32 1.65 -10.02 -12.24
CA GLY A 32 0.89 -10.50 -13.40
C GLY A 32 0.13 -9.39 -14.15
N LYS A 33 0.35 -8.12 -13.79
CA LYS A 33 -0.29 -6.93 -14.40
C LYS A 33 0.78 -5.90 -14.78
N ALA A 34 0.45 -4.99 -15.69
CA ALA A 34 1.35 -3.89 -16.00
C ALA A 34 1.49 -2.96 -14.78
N ALA A 35 2.70 -2.46 -14.52
CA ALA A 35 2.93 -1.41 -13.53
C ALA A 35 2.04 -0.20 -13.84
N GLY A 36 1.52 0.46 -12.80
CA GLY A 36 0.59 1.58 -12.91
C GLY A 36 -0.85 1.18 -13.24
N ASN A 37 -1.24 -0.09 -13.03
CA ASN A 37 -2.62 -0.54 -13.27
C ASN A 37 -3.63 0.27 -12.44
N ASP A 38 -3.34 0.50 -11.16
CA ASP A 38 -4.22 1.27 -10.27
C ASP A 38 -4.43 2.70 -10.78
N LEU A 39 -3.41 3.31 -11.40
CA LEU A 39 -3.51 4.63 -11.99
C LEU A 39 -4.37 4.62 -13.27
N ARG A 40 -4.21 3.62 -14.13
CA ARG A 40 -5.04 3.45 -15.34
C ARG A 40 -6.52 3.31 -14.98
N GLU A 41 -6.82 2.58 -13.90
CA GLU A 41 -8.17 2.43 -13.36
C GLU A 41 -8.65 3.66 -12.55
N ARG A 42 -7.80 4.69 -12.41
CA ARG A 42 -8.04 5.87 -11.56
C ARG A 42 -8.44 5.50 -10.13
N LYS A 43 -7.93 4.38 -9.62
CA LYS A 43 -8.10 3.97 -8.23
C LYS A 43 -7.47 5.03 -7.34
N LYS A 44 -8.17 5.37 -6.26
CA LYS A 44 -7.64 6.25 -5.19
C LYS A 44 -7.02 5.38 -4.11
N SER A 45 -6.03 4.57 -4.50
CA SER A 45 -5.23 3.78 -3.56
C SER A 45 -4.54 4.70 -2.55
N LEU A 46 -4.07 4.13 -1.43
CA LEU A 46 -3.46 4.89 -0.33
C LEU A 46 -2.39 5.91 -0.79
N PRO A 47 -1.39 5.58 -1.63
CA PRO A 47 -0.39 6.55 -2.07
C PRO A 47 -1.00 7.73 -2.84
N VAL A 48 -2.03 7.48 -3.66
CA VAL A 48 -2.79 8.51 -4.39
C VAL A 48 -3.55 9.39 -3.40
N ALA A 49 -4.27 8.79 -2.46
CA ALA A 49 -5.07 9.50 -1.47
C ALA A 49 -4.22 10.40 -0.56
N LEU A 50 -3.04 9.93 -0.14
CA LEU A 50 -2.10 10.68 0.70
C LEU A 50 -1.57 11.95 0.00
N VAL A 51 -1.35 11.89 -1.31
CA VAL A 51 -0.91 13.04 -2.12
C VAL A 51 -2.08 13.95 -2.41
N LEU A 52 -3.23 13.42 -2.82
CA LEU A 52 -4.44 14.23 -3.05
C LEU A 52 -4.91 14.99 -1.80
N ASN A 53 -4.65 14.48 -0.60
CA ASN A 53 -5.01 15.14 0.65
C ASN A 53 -3.96 16.15 1.15
N ALA A 54 -2.75 16.18 0.58
CA ALA A 54 -1.69 17.11 1.00
C ALA A 54 -2.04 18.59 0.69
N GLY A 55 -2.85 18.83 -0.35
CA GLY A 55 -3.34 20.17 -0.68
C GLY A 55 -2.27 21.11 -1.26
N ASP A 56 -1.17 20.56 -1.75
CA ASP A 56 -0.08 21.29 -2.40
C ASP A 56 -0.18 21.23 -3.94
N SER A 57 0.85 21.76 -4.63
CA SER A 57 0.90 21.76 -6.09
C SER A 57 0.93 20.35 -6.70
N ALA A 58 1.52 19.37 -6.02
CA ALA A 58 1.53 17.99 -6.50
C ALA A 58 0.12 17.38 -6.43
N ALA A 59 -0.64 17.71 -5.37
CA ALA A 59 -2.05 17.35 -5.28
C ALA A 59 -2.88 17.95 -6.43
N ASP A 60 -2.66 19.23 -6.76
CA ASP A 60 -3.36 19.89 -7.88
C ASP A 60 -3.01 19.28 -9.23
N GLU A 61 -1.74 18.99 -9.48
CA GLU A 61 -1.29 18.34 -10.72
C GLU A 61 -1.88 16.93 -10.86
N LEU A 62 -1.86 16.14 -9.78
CA LEU A 62 -2.44 14.80 -9.77
C LEU A 62 -3.96 14.82 -10.00
N ARG A 63 -4.68 15.81 -9.43
CA ARG A 63 -6.11 16.02 -9.72
C ARG A 63 -6.35 16.30 -11.19
N ALA A 64 -5.49 17.11 -11.82
CA ALA A 64 -5.62 17.42 -13.25
C ALA A 64 -5.45 16.17 -14.12
N VAL A 65 -4.49 15.28 -13.80
CA VAL A 65 -4.33 14.00 -14.49
C VAL A 65 -5.59 13.14 -14.37
N TYR A 66 -6.17 13.06 -13.17
CA TYR A 66 -7.37 12.25 -12.91
C TYR A 66 -8.65 12.85 -13.52
N ALA A 67 -8.68 14.16 -13.78
CA ALA A 67 -9.82 14.85 -14.36
C ALA A 67 -9.86 14.82 -15.90
N GLY A 68 -8.79 14.36 -16.56
CA GLY A 68 -8.75 14.22 -18.02
C GLY A 68 -9.80 13.25 -18.55
N ASP A 69 -10.35 13.54 -19.72
CA ASP A 69 -11.27 12.64 -20.42
C ASP A 69 -10.54 11.46 -21.08
N GLY A 70 -11.21 10.32 -21.20
CA GLY A 70 -10.66 9.12 -21.84
C GLY A 70 -9.74 8.30 -20.93
N ASP A 71 -9.04 7.32 -21.52
CA ASP A 71 -8.07 6.47 -20.83
C ASP A 71 -6.71 7.18 -20.69
N LEU A 72 -6.01 6.94 -19.59
CA LEU A 72 -4.65 7.46 -19.40
C LEU A 72 -3.68 6.75 -20.35
N SER A 73 -2.85 7.52 -21.06
CA SER A 73 -1.74 6.96 -21.82
C SER A 73 -0.64 6.46 -20.89
N ASP A 74 0.29 5.64 -21.41
CA ASP A 74 1.45 5.20 -20.62
C ASP A 74 2.31 6.37 -20.11
N ALA A 75 2.36 7.47 -20.87
CA ALA A 75 3.05 8.69 -20.44
C ALA A 75 2.33 9.39 -19.28
N ASP A 76 0.99 9.42 -19.29
CA ASP A 76 0.20 9.98 -18.19
C ASP A 76 0.35 9.15 -16.92
N VAL A 77 0.33 7.81 -17.06
CA VAL A 77 0.55 6.88 -15.95
C VAL A 77 1.94 7.06 -15.35
N ALA A 78 2.97 7.12 -16.18
CA ALA A 78 4.35 7.34 -15.72
C ALA A 78 4.50 8.70 -15.02
N ARG A 79 3.87 9.76 -15.56
CA ARG A 79 3.86 11.10 -14.95
C ARG A 79 3.16 11.09 -13.59
N ALA A 80 1.99 10.47 -13.48
CA ALA A 80 1.26 10.34 -12.22
C ALA A 80 2.06 9.55 -11.17
N ALA A 81 2.66 8.41 -11.55
CA ALA A 81 3.49 7.63 -10.64
C ALA A 81 4.68 8.44 -10.10
N ALA A 82 5.39 9.14 -10.98
CA ALA A 82 6.51 10.01 -10.59
C ALA A 82 6.06 11.14 -9.65
N LEU A 83 4.95 11.81 -9.95
CA LEU A 83 4.40 12.87 -9.08
C LEU A 83 4.05 12.35 -7.68
N ILE A 84 3.43 11.16 -7.61
CA ILE A 84 3.07 10.55 -6.34
C ILE A 84 4.33 10.19 -5.54
N GLU A 85 5.36 9.67 -6.19
CA GLU A 85 6.63 9.30 -5.57
C GLU A 85 7.40 10.53 -5.09
N GLU A 86 7.52 11.58 -5.91
CA GLU A 86 8.16 12.85 -5.55
C GLU A 86 7.44 13.56 -4.39
N ALA A 87 6.12 13.45 -4.31
CA ALA A 87 5.32 13.95 -3.18
C ALA A 87 5.36 13.05 -1.94
N GLY A 88 6.15 11.97 -1.97
CA GLY A 88 6.34 11.04 -0.85
C GLY A 88 5.19 10.07 -0.62
N GLY A 89 4.24 9.93 -1.56
CA GLY A 89 3.10 9.03 -1.45
C GLY A 89 3.51 7.56 -1.30
N ARG A 90 4.52 7.13 -2.07
CA ARG A 90 5.08 5.77 -1.97
C ARG A 90 5.68 5.50 -0.59
N ASP A 91 6.64 6.31 -0.18
CA ASP A 91 7.36 6.14 1.09
C ASP A 91 6.42 6.18 2.30
N ARG A 92 5.48 7.13 2.30
CA ARG A 92 4.46 7.21 3.37
C ARG A 92 3.59 5.95 3.42
N THR A 93 3.18 5.41 2.27
CA THR A 93 2.39 4.17 2.23
C THR A 93 3.20 2.98 2.76
N VAL A 94 4.48 2.88 2.44
CA VAL A 94 5.37 1.83 2.96
C VAL A 94 5.55 1.98 4.48
N VAL A 95 5.64 3.21 5.00
CA VAL A 95 5.70 3.46 6.44
C VAL A 95 4.41 3.03 7.13
N GLU A 96 3.23 3.39 6.60
CA GLU A 96 1.94 2.95 7.13
C GLU A 96 1.82 1.42 7.14
N ALA A 97 2.25 0.74 6.06
CA ALA A 97 2.26 -0.72 6.01
C ALA A 97 3.10 -1.34 7.14
N ARG A 98 4.30 -0.80 7.39
CA ARG A 98 5.19 -1.26 8.47
C ARG A 98 4.60 -1.00 9.85
N GLN A 99 3.99 0.16 10.07
CA GLN A 99 3.34 0.50 11.34
C GLN A 99 2.20 -0.47 11.67
N HIS A 100 1.39 -0.84 10.66
CA HIS A 100 0.34 -1.83 10.83
C HIS A 100 0.91 -3.24 11.10
N LEU A 101 2.01 -3.64 10.45
CA LEU A 101 2.69 -4.91 10.75
C LEU A 101 3.23 -4.96 12.18
N ASP A 102 3.91 -3.91 12.62
CA ASP A 102 4.45 -3.80 13.98
C ASP A 102 3.30 -3.89 15.01
N THR A 103 2.21 -3.15 14.75
CA THR A 103 1.01 -3.18 15.61
C THR A 103 0.38 -4.57 15.63
N ALA A 104 0.30 -5.26 14.49
CA ALA A 104 -0.19 -6.63 14.43
C ALA A 104 0.65 -7.56 15.34
N LEU A 105 1.97 -7.53 15.21
CA LEU A 105 2.87 -8.36 16.02
C LEU A 105 2.72 -8.07 17.52
N ASP A 106 2.61 -6.79 17.90
CA ASP A 106 2.42 -6.38 19.29
C ASP A 106 1.13 -6.95 19.91
N THR A 107 0.05 -7.12 19.11
CA THR A 107 -1.20 -7.72 19.62
C THR A 107 -1.03 -9.19 20.04
N LEU A 108 -0.06 -9.91 19.46
CA LEU A 108 0.22 -11.31 19.80
C LEU A 108 1.03 -11.45 21.11
N GLY A 109 1.81 -10.44 21.49
CA GLY A 109 2.66 -10.49 22.70
C GLY A 109 1.87 -10.53 24.02
N GLY A 110 0.58 -10.18 23.99
CA GLY A 110 -0.29 -10.10 25.18
C GLY A 110 -1.19 -11.30 25.42
N VAL A 111 -1.10 -12.36 24.61
CA VAL A 111 -2.02 -13.52 24.67
C VAL A 111 -1.33 -14.84 24.96
N ASP A 112 -2.00 -15.68 25.75
CA ASP A 112 -1.59 -17.04 26.03
C ASP A 112 -1.92 -17.95 24.84
N LEU A 113 -1.10 -17.84 23.80
CA LEU A 113 -1.12 -18.69 22.61
C LEU A 113 0.02 -19.70 22.68
N VAL A 114 -0.21 -20.87 22.06
CA VAL A 114 0.86 -21.86 21.86
C VAL A 114 1.97 -21.22 21.04
N GLU A 115 3.22 -21.36 21.48
CA GLU A 115 4.40 -20.72 20.85
C GLU A 115 4.46 -20.95 19.34
N THR A 116 4.16 -22.16 18.86
CA THR A 116 4.12 -22.48 17.43
C THR A 116 3.14 -21.60 16.65
N VAL A 117 1.96 -21.29 17.22
CA VAL A 117 0.95 -20.43 16.58
C VAL A 117 1.46 -19.00 16.47
N VAL A 118 2.14 -18.49 17.51
CA VAL A 118 2.73 -17.14 17.48
C VAL A 118 3.81 -17.07 16.39
N VAL A 119 4.65 -18.09 16.28
CA VAL A 119 5.69 -18.17 15.25
C VAL A 119 5.09 -18.21 13.85
N GLU A 120 4.04 -18.99 13.61
CA GLU A 120 3.38 -19.07 12.30
C GLU A 120 2.71 -17.75 11.90
N LEU A 121 2.01 -17.10 12.85
CA LEU A 121 1.37 -15.80 12.61
C LEU A 121 2.40 -14.69 12.37
N ALA A 122 3.51 -14.68 13.11
CA ALA A 122 4.61 -13.76 12.87
C ALA A 122 5.28 -14.01 11.51
N GLY A 123 5.42 -15.28 11.11
CA GLY A 123 5.91 -15.64 9.78
C GLY A 123 5.03 -15.11 8.65
N LEU A 124 3.70 -15.14 8.84
CA LEU A 124 2.76 -14.54 7.89
C LEU A 124 2.92 -13.02 7.80
N ALA A 125 3.14 -12.34 8.93
CA ALA A 125 3.40 -10.90 8.97
C ALA A 125 4.67 -10.53 8.19
N CYS A 126 5.77 -11.25 8.41
CA CYS A 126 7.01 -11.06 7.65
C CYS A 126 6.81 -11.29 6.15
N PHE A 127 6.07 -12.34 5.77
CA PHE A 127 5.78 -12.61 4.36
C PHE A 127 5.04 -11.47 3.66
N VAL A 128 4.14 -10.78 4.36
CA VAL A 128 3.46 -9.60 3.81
C VAL A 128 4.41 -8.42 3.62
N ALA A 129 5.37 -8.24 4.54
CA ALA A 129 6.37 -7.18 4.49
C ALA A 129 7.39 -7.35 3.36
N ASP A 130 7.77 -8.60 3.08
CA ASP A 130 8.84 -8.98 2.15
C ASP A 130 8.35 -9.18 0.71
N ARG A 131 7.11 -8.80 0.35
CA ARG A 131 6.70 -8.78 -1.05
C ARG A 131 7.55 -7.74 -1.77
N ASP A 132 8.58 -8.21 -2.49
CA ASP A 132 9.58 -7.39 -3.19
C ASP A 132 8.93 -6.17 -3.90
N PHE A 133 9.45 -4.98 -3.59
CA PHE A 133 9.05 -3.65 -4.10
C PHE A 133 9.85 -3.22 -5.33
#